data_AF-A0A1D9QIG6-F1
#
_entry.id   AF-A0A1D9QIG6-F1
#
_cell.length_a   1.000
_cell.length_b   1.000
_cell.length_c   1.000
_cell.angle_alpha   90.00
_cell.angle_beta   90.00
_cell.angle_gamma   90.00
#
_symmetry.space_group_name_H-M   'P 1'
#
loop_
_entity.id
_entity.type
_entity.pdbx_description
1 polymer ?
#
loop_
_entity_poly.entity_id
_entity_poly.type
_entity_poly.pdbx_seq_one_letter_code
_entity_poly.pdbx_strand_id
1 'polypeptide(L)'
;MRPRIHTPSKAIASILRCKRTPLRSRQYATAAAAFTPAASHEQMTRASPPISQFPSTQPPSYKPPEFRKSQLLRKYASLLRSTPLMLLFQHNNLKAGEWVAIRRELAIALRKVDAAREAEGQPHLNLADGVKLEIVQTGILAAALRIVEFYKPDAQVPKLGPTNPATPSSATLPIVNAKGDGLTHTLSSAAYEAISAKKTKNAHDLSPLLAGPVVLLTFPGVSPQHLKTALTILSPSAPLFPAPKKRVNPGWHDPTVQSGLQKLLLLGARVEGKVFDVDGTKWVGSIEGGLDGLRAQLMAMLQGIGGGITNVLEGAGKSLYLTVEGRRMMLEDEEKGPSEEPPKE
;
A
#
# COMPACT_ATOMS: atom_id res chain seq x y z
N MET A 1 -0.10 -58.44 -25.91
CA MET A 1 -0.32 -57.47 -24.80
C MET A 1 -0.92 -56.19 -25.38
N ARG A 2 -2.06 -55.73 -24.87
CA ARG A 2 -2.80 -54.55 -25.39
C ARG A 2 -2.30 -53.26 -24.72
N PRO A 3 -2.24 -52.11 -25.43
CA PRO A 3 -1.74 -50.86 -24.86
C PRO A 3 -2.75 -50.24 -23.88
N ARG A 4 -2.23 -49.71 -22.77
CA ARG A 4 -2.97 -49.13 -21.66
C ARG A 4 -3.35 -47.67 -22.02
N ILE A 5 -4.61 -47.43 -22.35
CA ILE A 5 -5.14 -46.08 -22.60
C ILE A 5 -5.57 -45.47 -21.26
N HIS A 6 -4.99 -44.33 -20.90
CA HIS A 6 -5.40 -43.53 -19.75
C HIS A 6 -6.78 -42.90 -20.00
N THR A 7 -7.75 -43.19 -19.14
CA THR A 7 -9.04 -42.50 -19.11
C THR A 7 -8.89 -41.11 -18.46
N PRO A 8 -9.37 -40.02 -19.08
CA PRO A 8 -9.39 -38.72 -18.42
C PRO A 8 -10.42 -38.67 -17.27
N SER A 9 -10.10 -37.90 -16.24
CA SER A 9 -10.92 -37.72 -15.04
C SER A 9 -12.28 -37.07 -15.36
N LYS A 10 -13.33 -37.51 -14.65
CA LYS A 10 -14.73 -37.11 -14.84
C LYS A 10 -15.03 -35.62 -14.57
N ALA A 11 -14.03 -34.80 -14.25
CA ALA A 11 -14.21 -33.41 -13.84
C ALA A 11 -14.15 -32.39 -15.00
N ILE A 12 -13.75 -32.79 -16.22
CA ILE A 12 -13.54 -31.85 -17.34
C ILE A 12 -14.63 -31.93 -18.43
N ALA A 13 -15.55 -32.91 -18.35
CA ALA A 13 -16.61 -33.09 -19.35
C ALA A 13 -17.82 -32.13 -19.21
N SER A 14 -17.88 -31.29 -18.17
CA SER A 14 -19.06 -30.46 -17.89
C SER A 14 -19.07 -29.08 -18.55
N ILE A 15 -17.96 -28.63 -19.15
CA ILE A 15 -17.83 -27.22 -19.61
C ILE A 15 -18.18 -27.02 -21.09
N LEU A 16 -18.38 -28.10 -21.88
CA LEU A 16 -18.65 -27.98 -23.33
C LEU A 16 -20.08 -28.33 -23.76
N ARG A 17 -21.06 -28.35 -22.85
CA ARG A 17 -22.45 -28.64 -23.21
C ARG A 17 -23.35 -27.43 -22.99
N CYS A 18 -23.08 -26.34 -23.71
CA CYS A 18 -23.92 -25.16 -23.71
C CYS A 18 -24.28 -24.74 -25.14
N LYS A 19 -25.05 -25.58 -25.85
CA LYS A 19 -25.94 -25.21 -26.97
C LYS A 19 -26.99 -26.30 -27.16
N ARG A 20 -28.17 -26.11 -26.58
CA ARG A 20 -29.49 -26.59 -27.03
C ARG A 20 -30.50 -26.18 -25.96
N THR A 21 -31.35 -25.24 -26.30
CA THR A 21 -32.58 -24.95 -25.57
C THR A 21 -33.44 -26.21 -25.57
N PRO A 22 -33.78 -26.82 -24.42
CA PRO A 22 -34.79 -27.86 -24.43
C PRO A 22 -36.15 -27.19 -24.58
N LEU A 23 -36.89 -27.66 -25.59
CA LEU A 23 -38.32 -27.41 -25.76
C LEU A 23 -39.04 -27.66 -24.42
N ARG A 24 -39.89 -26.71 -24.04
CA ARG A 24 -40.75 -26.76 -22.86
C ARG A 24 -41.50 -28.10 -22.80
N SER A 25 -41.08 -28.97 -21.88
CA SER A 25 -41.96 -30.02 -21.36
C SER A 25 -43.05 -29.31 -20.56
N ARG A 26 -44.28 -29.29 -21.09
CA ARG A 26 -45.48 -28.96 -20.28
C ARG A 26 -45.64 -30.08 -19.25
N GLN A 27 -45.10 -29.85 -18.05
CA GLN A 27 -45.45 -30.65 -16.89
C GLN A 27 -46.78 -30.13 -16.37
N TYR A 28 -47.80 -30.99 -16.39
CA TYR A 28 -49.05 -30.73 -15.69
C TYR A 28 -48.75 -30.74 -14.19
N ALA A 29 -49.04 -29.62 -13.52
CA ALA A 29 -48.94 -29.52 -12.08
C ALA A 29 -50.07 -30.37 -11.47
N THR A 30 -49.74 -31.54 -10.94
CA THR A 30 -50.59 -32.19 -9.94
C THR A 30 -50.43 -31.44 -8.63
N ALA A 31 -51.48 -30.75 -8.21
CA ALA A 31 -51.57 -30.13 -6.90
C ALA A 31 -51.60 -31.23 -5.83
N ALA A 32 -50.43 -31.61 -5.31
CA ALA A 32 -50.33 -32.29 -4.04
C ALA A 32 -50.59 -31.25 -2.94
N ALA A 33 -51.72 -31.37 -2.26
CA ALA A 33 -52.04 -30.58 -1.08
C ALA A 33 -51.08 -30.96 0.05
N ALA A 34 -49.88 -30.36 0.05
CA ALA A 34 -49.05 -30.30 1.24
C ALA A 34 -49.73 -29.33 2.20
N PHE A 35 -50.26 -29.85 3.30
CA PHE A 35 -50.75 -29.04 4.41
C PHE A 35 -49.56 -28.27 5.02
N THR A 36 -49.27 -27.09 4.48
CA THR A 36 -48.42 -26.13 5.19
C THR A 36 -49.22 -25.67 6.40
N PRO A 37 -48.74 -25.87 7.64
CA PRO A 37 -49.42 -25.31 8.81
C PRO A 37 -49.58 -23.80 8.62
N ALA A 38 -50.72 -23.27 9.05
CA ALA A 38 -50.98 -21.83 8.99
C ALA A 38 -49.85 -21.08 9.69
N ALA A 39 -49.36 -19.99 9.07
CA ALA A 39 -48.33 -19.13 9.64
C ALA A 39 -48.73 -18.70 11.06
N SER A 40 -47.79 -18.73 12.01
CA SER A 40 -48.09 -18.35 13.39
C SER A 40 -48.53 -16.87 13.48
N HIS A 41 -49.32 -16.51 14.48
CA HIS A 41 -49.80 -15.13 14.65
C HIS A 41 -48.65 -14.09 14.70
N GLU A 42 -47.48 -14.48 15.23
CA GLU A 42 -46.26 -13.67 15.21
C GLU A 42 -45.66 -13.49 13.80
N GLN A 43 -45.77 -14.51 12.93
CA GLN A 43 -45.35 -14.41 11.52
C GLN A 43 -46.32 -13.60 10.67
N MET A 44 -47.62 -13.56 11.04
CA MET A 44 -48.61 -12.72 10.36
C MET A 44 -48.55 -11.25 10.76
N THR A 45 -48.08 -10.96 11.99
CA THR A 45 -47.95 -9.59 12.51
C THR A 45 -46.59 -8.95 12.19
N ARG A 46 -45.57 -9.75 11.89
CA ARG A 46 -44.28 -9.25 11.37
C ARG A 46 -44.29 -9.24 9.85
N ALA A 47 -44.07 -8.05 9.28
CA ALA A 47 -43.83 -7.92 7.85
C ALA A 47 -42.63 -8.81 7.44
N SER A 48 -42.82 -9.65 6.42
CA SER A 48 -41.74 -10.43 5.82
C SER A 48 -40.60 -9.48 5.42
N PRO A 49 -39.33 -9.78 5.75
CA PRO A 49 -38.23 -8.93 5.32
C PRO A 49 -38.21 -8.86 3.79
N PRO A 50 -37.91 -7.68 3.21
CA PRO A 50 -37.86 -7.53 1.76
C PRO A 50 -36.85 -8.52 1.18
N ILE A 51 -37.26 -9.26 0.15
CA ILE A 51 -36.39 -10.21 -0.54
C ILE A 51 -35.24 -9.41 -1.17
N SER A 52 -34.02 -9.59 -0.66
CA SER A 52 -32.82 -9.00 -1.26
C SER A 52 -32.64 -9.58 -2.66
N GLN A 53 -32.72 -8.73 -3.68
CA GLN A 53 -32.55 -9.13 -5.08
C GLN A 53 -31.13 -9.59 -5.40
N PHE A 54 -30.16 -9.25 -4.54
CA PHE A 54 -28.74 -9.56 -4.72
C PHE A 54 -28.19 -10.28 -3.49
N PRO A 55 -27.25 -11.23 -3.66
CA PRO A 55 -26.59 -11.87 -2.53
C PRO A 55 -25.62 -10.89 -1.86
N SER A 56 -25.40 -11.06 -0.56
CA SER A 56 -24.52 -10.19 0.24
C SER A 56 -23.09 -10.08 -0.32
N THR A 57 -22.57 -11.16 -0.91
CA THR A 57 -21.22 -11.21 -1.51
C THR A 57 -21.13 -10.53 -2.88
N GLN A 58 -22.25 -10.32 -3.56
CA GLN A 58 -22.29 -9.69 -4.89
C GLN A 58 -23.32 -8.55 -4.90
N PRO A 59 -22.99 -7.42 -4.26
CA PRO A 59 -23.81 -6.23 -4.36
C PRO A 59 -23.92 -5.75 -5.81
N PRO A 60 -24.98 -5.00 -6.16
CA PRO A 60 -25.12 -4.42 -7.48
C PRO A 60 -23.95 -3.49 -7.78
N SER A 61 -23.36 -3.65 -8.96
CA SER A 61 -22.17 -2.90 -9.37
C SER A 61 -22.40 -2.22 -10.72
N TYR A 62 -21.77 -1.07 -10.94
CA TYR A 62 -21.92 -0.31 -12.19
C TYR A 62 -21.44 -1.10 -13.41
N LYS A 63 -20.37 -1.88 -13.24
CA LYS A 63 -19.91 -2.86 -14.23
C LYS A 63 -20.11 -4.26 -13.67
N PRO A 64 -20.51 -5.24 -14.49
CA PRO A 64 -20.73 -6.59 -13.99
C PRO A 64 -19.40 -7.22 -13.53
N PRO A 65 -19.42 -7.97 -12.41
CA PRO A 65 -18.22 -8.52 -11.79
C PRO A 65 -17.66 -9.74 -12.53
N GLU A 66 -18.42 -10.35 -13.43
CA GLU A 66 -18.01 -11.53 -14.20
C GLU A 66 -16.82 -11.24 -15.14
N PHE A 67 -16.69 -9.99 -15.60
CA PHE A 67 -15.61 -9.62 -16.49
C PHE A 67 -14.26 -9.52 -15.76
N ARG A 68 -13.23 -10.08 -16.40
CA ARG A 68 -11.83 -9.99 -15.97
C ARG A 68 -11.39 -8.55 -15.65
N LYS A 69 -11.84 -7.57 -16.45
CA LYS A 69 -11.49 -6.15 -16.24
C LYS A 69 -12.00 -5.62 -14.89
N SER A 70 -13.21 -6.01 -14.49
CA SER A 70 -13.82 -5.64 -13.22
C SER A 70 -13.08 -6.28 -12.04
N GLN A 71 -12.67 -7.54 -12.19
CA GLN A 71 -11.89 -8.25 -11.17
C GLN A 71 -10.47 -7.71 -11.03
N LEU A 72 -9.80 -7.35 -12.14
CA LEU A 72 -8.50 -6.69 -12.11
C LEU A 72 -8.58 -5.32 -11.42
N LEU A 73 -9.64 -4.55 -11.66
CA LEU A 73 -9.85 -3.27 -10.99
C LEU A 73 -10.00 -3.44 -9.47
N ARG A 74 -10.77 -4.45 -9.02
CA ARG A 74 -10.89 -4.81 -7.60
C ARG A 74 -9.53 -5.22 -7.01
N LYS A 75 -8.80 -6.11 -7.70
CA LYS A 75 -7.47 -6.57 -7.28
C LYS A 75 -6.51 -5.38 -7.12
N TYR A 76 -6.40 -4.52 -8.12
CA TYR A 76 -5.48 -3.39 -8.10
C TYR A 76 -5.89 -2.35 -7.06
N ALA A 77 -7.18 -2.06 -6.87
CA ALA A 77 -7.62 -1.16 -5.81
C ALA A 77 -7.31 -1.71 -4.42
N SER A 78 -7.47 -3.02 -4.20
CA SER A 78 -7.06 -3.68 -2.95
C SER A 78 -5.55 -3.59 -2.75
N LEU A 79 -4.78 -3.92 -3.79
CA LEU A 79 -3.32 -3.87 -3.77
C LEU A 79 -2.82 -2.47 -3.41
N LEU A 80 -3.32 -1.44 -4.11
CA LEU A 80 -2.95 -0.03 -3.88
C LEU A 80 -3.28 0.51 -2.48
N ARG A 81 -4.20 -0.13 -1.76
CA ARG A 81 -4.55 0.20 -0.37
C ARG A 81 -3.71 -0.59 0.64
N SER A 82 -3.44 -1.86 0.36
CA SER A 82 -2.72 -2.74 1.28
C SER A 82 -1.20 -2.57 1.21
N THR A 83 -0.65 -2.16 0.06
CA THR A 83 0.81 -2.05 -0.13
C THR A 83 1.25 -0.60 0.02
N PRO A 84 1.96 -0.24 1.11
CA PRO A 84 2.44 1.12 1.31
C PRO A 84 3.62 1.47 0.41
N LEU A 85 4.42 0.50 -0.04
CA LEU A 85 5.60 0.70 -0.88
C LEU A 85 5.48 -0.10 -2.18
N MET A 86 5.65 0.59 -3.31
CA MET A 86 5.60 -0.01 -4.65
C MET A 86 6.64 0.63 -5.56
N LEU A 87 7.41 -0.17 -6.28
CA LEU A 87 8.30 0.31 -7.35
C LEU A 87 7.68 0.03 -8.71
N LEU A 88 7.81 0.98 -9.63
CA LEU A 88 7.35 0.87 -11.01
C LEU A 88 8.55 0.63 -11.92
N PHE A 89 8.50 -0.48 -12.65
CA PHE A 89 9.46 -0.82 -13.69
C PHE A 89 8.77 -0.84 -15.04
N GLN A 90 9.37 -0.24 -16.05
CA GLN A 90 9.03 -0.53 -17.42
C GLN A 90 9.72 -1.81 -17.84
N HIS A 91 9.02 -2.66 -18.58
CA HIS A 91 9.63 -3.86 -19.13
C HIS A 91 9.54 -3.90 -20.65
N ASN A 92 10.63 -4.29 -21.32
CA ASN A 92 10.67 -4.44 -22.76
C ASN A 92 10.77 -5.91 -23.17
N ASN A 93 9.65 -6.52 -23.57
CA ASN A 93 9.60 -7.87 -24.17
C ASN A 93 10.42 -8.96 -23.44
N LEU A 94 10.21 -9.09 -22.12
CA LEU A 94 10.83 -10.13 -21.29
C LEU A 94 10.22 -11.52 -21.57
N LYS A 95 11.09 -12.52 -21.72
CA LYS A 95 10.67 -13.91 -21.92
C LYS A 95 10.31 -14.59 -20.58
N ALA A 96 9.54 -15.68 -20.64
CA ALA A 96 9.13 -16.42 -19.44
C ALA A 96 10.32 -16.95 -18.62
N GLY A 97 11.39 -17.43 -19.29
CA GLY A 97 12.61 -17.88 -18.61
C GLY A 97 13.33 -16.75 -17.88
N GLU A 98 13.38 -15.56 -18.48
CA GLU A 98 13.98 -14.35 -17.88
C GLU A 98 13.19 -13.92 -16.64
N TRP A 99 11.86 -13.95 -16.70
CA TRP A 99 10.99 -13.65 -15.55
C TRP A 99 11.22 -14.59 -14.37
N VAL A 100 11.28 -15.89 -14.63
CA VAL A 100 11.51 -16.89 -13.57
C VAL A 100 12.90 -16.69 -12.97
N ALA A 101 13.91 -16.45 -13.79
CA ALA A 101 15.28 -16.21 -13.33
C ALA A 101 15.38 -14.95 -12.46
N ILE A 102 14.80 -13.82 -12.90
CA ILE A 102 14.78 -12.58 -12.11
C ILE A 102 14.06 -12.76 -10.78
N ARG A 103 12.87 -13.41 -10.79
CA ARG A 103 12.10 -13.67 -9.57
C ARG A 103 12.84 -14.60 -8.61
N ARG A 104 13.57 -15.58 -9.11
CA ARG A 104 14.42 -16.48 -8.32
C ARG A 104 15.51 -15.71 -7.59
N GLU A 105 16.28 -14.90 -8.33
CA GLU A 105 17.39 -14.12 -7.72
C GLU A 105 16.86 -13.09 -6.71
N LEU A 106 15.74 -12.43 -7.01
CA LEU A 106 15.07 -11.52 -6.09
C LEU A 106 14.64 -12.24 -4.80
N ALA A 107 13.97 -13.38 -4.91
CA ALA A 107 13.53 -14.15 -3.75
C ALA A 107 14.70 -14.63 -2.87
N ILE A 108 15.79 -15.12 -3.50
CA ILE A 108 16.99 -15.55 -2.77
C ILE A 108 17.58 -14.37 -1.99
N ALA A 109 17.70 -13.20 -2.60
CA ALA A 109 18.31 -12.05 -1.96
C ALA A 109 17.45 -11.44 -0.85
N LEU A 110 16.13 -11.37 -1.02
CA LEU A 110 15.25 -10.89 0.04
C LEU A 110 15.24 -11.83 1.25
N ARG A 111 15.30 -13.15 1.03
CA ARG A 111 15.45 -14.13 2.11
C ARG A 111 16.76 -13.96 2.89
N LYS A 112 17.85 -13.57 2.22
CA LYS A 112 19.12 -13.22 2.89
C LYS A 112 18.97 -12.00 3.79
N VAL A 113 18.13 -11.03 3.43
CA VAL A 113 17.84 -9.86 4.27
C VAL A 113 16.99 -10.24 5.47
N ASP A 114 15.96 -11.07 5.28
CA ASP A 114 15.15 -11.56 6.40
C ASP A 114 16.01 -12.32 7.40
N ALA A 115 16.89 -13.23 6.94
CA ALA A 115 17.83 -13.93 7.81
C ALA A 115 18.80 -13.00 8.55
N ALA A 116 19.25 -11.90 7.91
CA ALA A 116 20.10 -10.90 8.55
C ALA A 116 19.34 -10.10 9.62
N ARG A 117 18.08 -9.73 9.36
CA ARG A 117 17.21 -9.06 10.35
C ARG A 117 16.90 -9.95 11.55
N GLU A 118 16.68 -11.24 11.30
CA GLU A 118 16.48 -12.22 12.36
C GLU A 118 17.72 -12.34 13.26
N ALA A 119 18.92 -12.31 12.67
CA ALA A 119 20.17 -12.29 13.43
C ALA A 119 20.35 -10.99 14.25
N GLU A 120 19.83 -9.87 13.76
CA GLU A 120 19.77 -8.58 14.49
C GLU A 120 18.69 -8.54 15.60
N GLY A 121 17.91 -9.60 15.77
CA GLY A 121 16.88 -9.70 16.81
C GLY A 121 15.58 -8.93 16.51
N GLN A 122 15.37 -8.51 15.27
CA GLN A 122 14.12 -7.87 14.84
C GLN A 122 13.00 -8.92 14.68
N PRO A 123 11.71 -8.53 14.85
CA PRO A 123 10.60 -9.47 14.76
C PRO A 123 10.54 -10.16 13.39
N HIS A 124 10.24 -11.46 13.40
CA HIS A 124 10.13 -12.34 12.23
C HIS A 124 8.90 -12.01 11.37
N LEU A 125 8.90 -10.85 10.74
CA LEU A 125 7.97 -10.56 9.67
C LEU A 125 8.61 -11.15 8.40
N ASN A 126 8.14 -12.31 7.94
CA ASN A 126 8.56 -12.95 6.68
C ASN A 126 8.16 -12.07 5.47
N LEU A 127 8.79 -10.90 5.34
CA LEU A 127 8.46 -9.88 4.38
C LEU A 127 8.85 -10.32 2.97
N ALA A 128 9.92 -11.12 2.81
CA ALA A 128 10.38 -11.59 1.51
C ALA A 128 9.30 -12.35 0.73
N ASP A 129 8.52 -13.22 1.40
CA ASP A 129 7.47 -13.99 0.74
C ASP A 129 6.25 -13.12 0.34
N GLY A 130 6.08 -11.98 1.03
CA GLY A 130 5.09 -10.96 0.69
C GLY A 130 5.50 -10.06 -0.48
N VAL A 131 6.80 -9.96 -0.79
CA VAL A 131 7.29 -9.13 -1.91
C VAL A 131 7.05 -9.83 -3.24
N LYS A 132 6.28 -9.17 -4.12
CA LYS A 132 5.86 -9.76 -5.40
C LYS A 132 6.15 -8.82 -6.57
N LEU A 133 6.69 -9.41 -7.64
CA LEU A 133 6.96 -8.77 -8.92
C LEU A 133 5.86 -9.15 -9.93
N GLU A 134 4.85 -8.29 -10.06
CA GLU A 134 3.67 -8.53 -10.88
C GLU A 134 3.62 -7.64 -12.14
N ILE A 135 3.27 -8.24 -13.28
CA ILE A 135 2.96 -7.50 -14.51
C ILE A 135 1.54 -6.97 -14.41
N VAL A 136 1.33 -5.70 -14.77
CA VAL A 136 0.05 -5.02 -14.55
C VAL A 136 -0.52 -4.42 -15.83
N GLN A 137 -1.84 -4.45 -15.96
CA GLN A 137 -2.53 -3.72 -17.02
C GLN A 137 -2.65 -2.24 -16.64
N THR A 138 -1.80 -1.41 -17.24
CA THR A 138 -1.66 0.02 -16.93
C THR A 138 -2.96 0.81 -17.00
N GLY A 139 -3.79 0.59 -18.02
CA GLY A 139 -5.07 1.29 -18.13
C GLY A 139 -6.05 1.00 -16.98
N ILE A 140 -6.05 -0.22 -16.44
CA ILE A 140 -6.90 -0.58 -15.29
C ILE A 140 -6.28 -0.09 -13.99
N LEU A 141 -4.94 -0.17 -13.87
CA LEU A 141 -4.22 0.38 -12.72
C LEU A 141 -4.41 1.89 -12.58
N ALA A 142 -4.36 2.64 -13.69
CA ALA A 142 -4.62 4.07 -13.70
C ALA A 142 -6.04 4.41 -13.21
N ALA A 143 -7.05 3.62 -13.61
CA ALA A 143 -8.39 3.76 -13.08
C ALA A 143 -8.47 3.41 -11.59
N ALA A 144 -7.78 2.35 -11.16
CA ALA A 144 -7.73 1.93 -9.76
C ALA A 144 -7.11 3.01 -8.86
N LEU A 145 -6.01 3.64 -9.30
CA LEU A 145 -5.36 4.75 -8.61
C LEU A 145 -6.32 5.92 -8.37
N ARG A 146 -7.05 6.35 -9.41
CA ARG A 146 -8.05 7.42 -9.28
C ARG A 146 -9.15 7.06 -8.28
N ILE A 147 -9.62 5.81 -8.28
CA ILE A 147 -10.63 5.37 -7.30
C ILE A 147 -10.06 5.45 -5.89
N VAL A 148 -8.84 4.97 -5.66
CA VAL A 148 -8.25 4.96 -4.31
C VAL A 148 -8.03 6.38 -3.76
N GLU A 149 -7.71 7.36 -4.61
CA GLU A 149 -7.48 8.73 -4.18
C GLU A 149 -8.75 9.57 -4.04
N PHE A 150 -9.62 9.53 -5.06
CA PHE A 150 -10.79 10.41 -5.14
C PHE A 150 -12.04 9.83 -4.47
N TYR A 151 -12.18 8.50 -4.43
CA TYR A 151 -13.35 7.86 -3.84
C TYR A 151 -13.08 7.48 -2.38
N LYS A 152 -13.52 8.35 -1.47
CA LYS A 152 -13.49 8.16 -0.01
C LYS A 152 -14.91 7.88 0.50
N PRO A 153 -15.30 6.60 0.68
CA PRO A 153 -16.66 6.26 1.12
C PRO A 153 -16.97 6.79 2.52
N ASP A 154 -15.97 6.84 3.42
CA ASP A 154 -16.16 7.30 4.81
C ASP A 154 -16.55 8.79 4.90
N ALA A 155 -16.12 9.60 3.92
CA ALA A 155 -16.49 11.02 3.85
C ALA A 155 -17.91 11.24 3.29
N GLN A 156 -18.49 10.21 2.64
CA GLN A 156 -19.83 10.26 2.05
C GLN A 156 -20.92 9.77 3.01
N VAL A 157 -20.52 9.25 4.18
CA VAL A 157 -21.44 8.96 5.28
C VAL A 157 -21.94 10.28 5.85
N PRO A 158 -23.25 10.60 5.75
CA PRO A 158 -23.81 11.71 6.50
C PRO A 158 -23.59 11.40 7.97
N LYS A 159 -22.73 12.15 8.66
CA LYS A 159 -22.65 12.10 10.12
C LYS A 159 -24.03 12.48 10.61
N LEU A 160 -24.78 11.51 11.14
CA LEU A 160 -26.04 11.76 11.83
C LEU A 160 -25.77 12.90 12.82
N GLY A 161 -26.49 14.01 12.71
CA GLY A 161 -26.46 15.05 13.76
C GLY A 161 -26.80 14.42 15.12
N PRO A 162 -26.41 15.04 16.24
CA PRO A 162 -26.66 14.49 17.57
C PRO A 162 -28.13 14.11 17.71
N THR A 163 -28.39 12.81 17.91
CA THR A 163 -29.74 12.27 18.08
C THR A 163 -30.36 12.96 19.30
N ASN A 164 -31.35 13.83 19.06
CA ASN A 164 -32.15 14.39 20.14
C ASN A 164 -32.86 13.22 20.87
N PRO A 165 -32.66 13.05 22.20
CA PRO A 165 -33.24 11.93 22.95
C PRO A 165 -34.77 12.00 23.08
N ALA A 166 -35.40 13.10 22.64
CA ALA A 166 -36.83 13.35 22.76
C ALA A 166 -37.68 12.78 21.61
N THR A 167 -37.07 12.28 20.53
CA THR A 167 -37.80 11.77 19.36
C THR A 167 -37.63 10.24 19.24
N PRO A 168 -38.69 9.43 19.43
CA PRO A 168 -38.62 7.96 19.41
C PRO A 168 -38.57 7.40 17.97
N SER A 169 -37.67 7.91 17.12
CA SER A 169 -37.37 7.31 15.82
C SER A 169 -36.03 6.57 15.89
N SER A 170 -36.02 5.48 16.65
CA SER A 170 -34.86 4.59 16.81
C SER A 170 -34.83 3.49 15.75
N ALA A 171 -35.14 3.82 14.49
CA ALA A 171 -34.76 2.97 13.38
C ALA A 171 -33.32 3.31 13.01
N THR A 172 -32.38 2.38 13.25
CA THR A 172 -31.03 2.49 12.70
C THR A 172 -31.14 2.52 11.17
N LEU A 173 -31.22 3.71 10.60
CA LEU A 173 -31.22 3.85 9.15
C LEU A 173 -29.86 3.35 8.65
N PRO A 174 -29.82 2.43 7.66
CA PRO A 174 -28.56 1.95 7.11
C PRO A 174 -27.73 3.15 6.66
N ILE A 175 -26.42 3.13 6.85
CA ILE A 175 -25.55 4.23 6.44
C ILE A 175 -25.65 4.38 4.91
N VAL A 176 -26.34 5.43 4.47
CA VAL A 176 -26.65 5.62 3.06
C VAL A 176 -25.71 6.64 2.43
N ASN A 177 -25.02 6.26 1.35
CA ASN A 177 -24.25 7.20 0.53
C ASN A 177 -25.18 8.25 -0.10
N ALA A 178 -24.63 9.36 -0.61
CA ALA A 178 -25.37 10.47 -1.23
C ALA A 178 -26.45 10.07 -2.28
N LYS A 179 -26.38 8.84 -2.82
CA LYS A 179 -27.32 8.27 -3.78
C LYS A 179 -28.48 7.44 -3.22
N GLY A 180 -28.46 7.04 -1.95
CA GLY A 180 -29.50 6.14 -1.44
C GLY A 180 -29.08 4.66 -1.28
N ASP A 181 -27.92 4.26 -1.84
CA ASP A 181 -27.61 2.83 -2.03
C ASP A 181 -26.77 2.18 -0.91
N GLY A 182 -26.02 2.95 -0.11
CA GLY A 182 -25.11 2.42 0.94
C GLY A 182 -23.91 1.58 0.44
N LEU A 183 -23.68 1.53 -0.88
CA LEU A 183 -22.64 0.69 -1.49
C LEU A 183 -21.27 1.37 -1.52
N THR A 184 -20.32 0.88 -0.71
CA THR A 184 -18.97 1.47 -0.54
C THR A 184 -17.87 0.77 -1.35
N HIS A 185 -18.21 -0.26 -2.13
CA HIS A 185 -17.24 -1.06 -2.87
C HIS A 185 -16.71 -0.35 -4.13
N THR A 186 -15.55 -0.79 -4.64
CA THR A 186 -14.82 -0.12 -5.73
C THR A 186 -15.51 -0.12 -7.10
N LEU A 187 -16.47 -1.02 -7.32
CA LEU A 187 -17.26 -1.10 -8.56
C LEU A 187 -18.63 -0.43 -8.44
N SER A 188 -18.90 0.28 -7.35
CA SER A 188 -20.17 0.97 -7.16
C SER A 188 -20.36 2.08 -8.19
N SER A 189 -21.61 2.45 -8.45
CA SER A 189 -21.92 3.61 -9.31
C SER A 189 -21.31 4.89 -8.74
N ALA A 190 -21.33 5.06 -7.41
CA ALA A 190 -20.71 6.19 -6.73
C ALA A 190 -19.19 6.27 -6.97
N ALA A 191 -18.48 5.14 -6.93
CA ALA A 191 -17.05 5.10 -7.23
C ALA A 191 -16.76 5.48 -8.69
N TYR A 192 -17.61 5.06 -9.62
CA TYR A 192 -17.47 5.40 -11.05
C TYR A 192 -17.70 6.90 -11.30
N GLU A 193 -18.72 7.48 -10.67
CA GLU A 193 -19.02 8.91 -10.85
C GLU A 193 -17.92 9.79 -10.30
N ALA A 194 -17.37 9.45 -9.12
CA ALA A 194 -16.24 10.16 -8.52
C ALA A 194 -15.03 10.28 -9.48
N ILE A 195 -14.81 9.27 -10.33
CA ILE A 195 -13.68 9.26 -11.27
C ILE A 195 -14.03 9.68 -12.70
N SER A 196 -15.32 9.81 -13.04
CA SER A 196 -15.74 10.07 -14.42
C SER A 196 -15.50 11.51 -14.88
N ALA A 197 -15.34 12.44 -13.93
CA ALA A 197 -15.11 13.85 -14.20
C ALA A 197 -13.85 14.06 -15.07
N LYS A 198 -13.94 14.89 -16.12
CA LYS A 198 -12.82 15.10 -17.06
C LYS A 198 -11.56 15.63 -16.36
N LYS A 199 -11.73 16.37 -15.26
CA LYS A 199 -10.64 16.91 -14.42
C LYS A 199 -9.85 15.82 -13.70
N THR A 200 -10.48 14.71 -13.30
CA THR A 200 -9.82 13.63 -12.53
C THR A 200 -9.10 12.61 -13.43
N LYS A 201 -9.20 12.73 -14.75
CA LYS A 201 -8.53 11.82 -15.69
C LYS A 201 -7.00 11.95 -15.64
N ASN A 202 -6.44 13.15 -15.56
CA ASN A 202 -4.98 13.33 -15.56
C ASN A 202 -4.45 13.89 -14.23
N ALA A 203 -5.24 13.82 -13.17
CA ALA A 203 -4.94 14.52 -11.93
C ALA A 203 -3.87 13.86 -11.05
N HIS A 204 -3.53 12.58 -11.28
CA HIS A 204 -2.58 11.87 -10.43
C HIS A 204 -1.17 11.91 -11.01
N ASP A 205 -0.20 12.29 -10.17
CA ASP A 205 1.25 12.34 -10.45
C ASP A 205 1.88 11.04 -10.99
N LEU A 206 1.30 9.86 -10.72
CA LEU A 206 1.77 8.57 -11.28
C LEU A 206 1.25 8.30 -12.69
N SER A 207 0.21 9.02 -13.14
CA SER A 207 -0.37 8.82 -14.47
C SER A 207 0.65 8.88 -15.62
N PRO A 208 1.63 9.82 -15.66
CA PRO A 208 2.64 9.82 -16.71
C PRO A 208 3.55 8.58 -16.68
N LEU A 209 3.85 8.02 -15.50
CA LEU A 209 4.69 6.82 -15.35
C LEU A 209 3.97 5.53 -15.77
N LEU A 210 2.64 5.58 -15.96
CA LEU A 210 1.84 4.44 -16.41
C LEU A 210 1.70 4.35 -17.94
N ALA A 211 2.51 5.09 -18.70
CA ALA A 211 2.58 4.96 -20.14
C ALA A 211 3.38 3.70 -20.53
N GLY A 212 2.75 2.79 -21.28
CA GLY A 212 3.40 1.58 -21.80
C GLY A 212 3.26 0.33 -20.92
N PRO A 213 4.10 -0.69 -21.14
CA PRO A 213 4.11 -1.93 -20.37
C PRO A 213 4.87 -1.77 -19.04
N VAL A 214 4.15 -1.89 -17.92
CA VAL A 214 4.66 -1.66 -16.57
C VAL A 214 4.53 -2.90 -15.69
N VAL A 215 5.54 -3.12 -14.86
CA VAL A 215 5.64 -4.12 -13.81
C VAL A 215 5.75 -3.41 -12.47
N LEU A 216 5.07 -3.97 -11.47
CA LEU A 216 5.10 -3.46 -10.11
C LEU A 216 5.88 -4.44 -9.23
N LEU A 217 6.82 -3.90 -8.46
CA LEU A 217 7.38 -4.59 -7.32
C LEU A 217 6.69 -4.07 -6.06
N THR A 218 5.94 -4.93 -5.39
CA THR A 218 5.09 -4.56 -4.25
C THR A 218 5.70 -5.05 -2.95
N PHE A 219 5.68 -4.20 -1.92
CA PHE A 219 6.13 -4.53 -0.58
C PHE A 219 4.96 -4.41 0.40
N PRO A 220 4.73 -5.42 1.27
CA PRO A 220 3.67 -5.36 2.27
C PRO A 220 3.97 -4.36 3.40
N GLY A 221 5.24 -4.04 3.64
CA GLY A 221 5.66 -3.04 4.62
C GLY A 221 6.79 -2.15 4.08
N VAL A 222 6.92 -0.95 4.62
CA VAL A 222 7.98 0.00 4.24
C VAL A 222 9.29 -0.42 4.91
N SER A 223 10.18 -1.03 4.14
CA SER A 223 11.47 -1.53 4.62
C SER A 223 12.60 -1.10 3.68
N PRO A 224 13.38 -0.07 4.05
CA PRO A 224 14.49 0.42 3.24
C PRO A 224 15.55 -0.65 2.93
N GLN A 225 15.76 -1.63 3.82
CA GLN A 225 16.72 -2.72 3.61
C GLN A 225 16.29 -3.67 2.47
N HIS A 226 15.01 -4.07 2.43
CA HIS A 226 14.45 -4.85 1.32
C HIS A 226 14.41 -4.05 0.02
N LEU A 227 14.14 -2.75 0.10
CA LEU A 227 14.18 -1.84 -1.04
C LEU A 227 15.62 -1.76 -1.60
N LYS A 228 16.62 -1.55 -0.74
CA LYS A 228 18.05 -1.48 -1.09
C LYS A 228 18.51 -2.72 -1.83
N THR A 229 18.19 -3.89 -1.29
CA THR A 229 18.55 -5.16 -1.92
C THR A 229 17.80 -5.40 -3.23
N ALA A 230 16.52 -5.04 -3.32
CA ALA A 230 15.78 -5.10 -4.58
C ALA A 230 16.38 -4.18 -5.65
N LEU A 231 16.76 -2.94 -5.32
CA LEU A 231 17.43 -2.01 -6.25
C LEU A 231 18.80 -2.52 -6.67
N THR A 232 19.60 -3.05 -5.74
CA THR A 232 20.89 -3.66 -6.05
C THR A 232 20.78 -4.78 -7.09
N ILE A 233 19.68 -5.53 -7.10
CA ILE A 233 19.49 -6.66 -8.03
C ILE A 233 18.88 -6.20 -9.35
N LEU A 234 17.84 -5.36 -9.29
CA LEU A 234 17.03 -4.99 -10.45
C LEU A 234 17.62 -3.80 -11.23
N SER A 235 18.18 -2.82 -10.53
CA SER A 235 18.72 -1.59 -11.12
C SER A 235 19.97 -1.13 -10.35
N PRO A 236 21.10 -1.85 -10.47
CA PRO A 236 22.32 -1.49 -9.77
C PRO A 236 22.83 -0.12 -10.25
N SER A 237 23.09 0.80 -9.32
CA SER A 237 23.67 2.11 -9.58
C SER A 237 24.78 2.39 -8.56
N ALA A 238 26.03 2.26 -9.00
CA ALA A 238 27.18 2.64 -8.18
C ALA A 238 27.21 4.17 -7.96
N PRO A 239 27.63 4.69 -6.79
CA PRO A 239 28.22 3.98 -5.65
C PRO A 239 27.20 3.49 -4.58
N LEU A 240 25.97 4.00 -4.56
CA LEU A 240 24.97 3.71 -3.52
C LEU A 240 24.45 2.26 -3.54
N PHE A 241 24.24 1.70 -4.74
CA PHE A 241 23.70 0.37 -4.95
C PHE A 241 24.66 -0.45 -5.83
N PRO A 242 25.73 -1.01 -5.26
CA PRO A 242 26.72 -1.76 -6.02
C PRO A 242 26.13 -3.08 -6.52
N ALA A 243 26.48 -3.49 -7.74
CA ALA A 243 26.04 -4.77 -8.29
C ALA A 243 26.58 -5.96 -7.47
N PRO A 244 25.81 -7.06 -7.34
CA PRO A 244 26.27 -8.25 -6.63
C PRO A 244 27.57 -8.83 -7.19
N LYS A 245 28.54 -9.10 -6.31
CA LYS A 245 29.83 -9.69 -6.69
C LYS A 245 29.63 -11.13 -7.21
N LYS A 246 30.33 -11.49 -8.30
CA LYS A 246 30.29 -12.84 -8.92
C LYS A 246 30.52 -13.99 -7.95
N ARG A 247 31.44 -13.81 -6.99
CA ARG A 247 31.77 -14.83 -5.99
C ARG A 247 30.62 -15.10 -5.01
N VAL A 248 29.85 -14.07 -4.65
CA VAL A 248 28.81 -14.16 -3.63
C VAL A 248 27.48 -14.64 -4.23
N ASN A 249 27.16 -14.16 -5.43
CA ASN A 249 25.93 -14.51 -6.16
C ASN A 249 26.27 -14.86 -7.62
N PRO A 250 26.66 -16.11 -7.92
CA PRO A 250 26.97 -16.52 -9.29
C PRO A 250 25.71 -16.53 -10.17
N GLY A 251 24.54 -16.85 -9.61
CA GLY A 251 23.25 -16.91 -10.33
C GLY A 251 22.80 -15.57 -10.93
N TRP A 252 23.19 -14.45 -10.32
CA TRP A 252 22.92 -13.12 -10.88
C TRP A 252 23.67 -12.87 -12.19
N HIS A 253 24.85 -13.46 -12.38
CA HIS A 253 25.68 -13.30 -13.58
C HIS A 253 25.34 -14.30 -14.70
N ASP A 254 24.27 -15.08 -14.55
CA ASP A 254 23.72 -15.92 -15.61
C ASP A 254 23.24 -15.04 -16.78
N PRO A 255 23.57 -15.37 -18.04
CA PRO A 255 23.12 -14.61 -19.21
C PRO A 255 21.60 -14.43 -19.28
N THR A 256 20.82 -15.38 -18.77
CA THR A 256 19.35 -15.29 -18.75
C THR A 256 18.85 -14.18 -17.83
N VAL A 257 19.48 -14.02 -16.66
CA VAL A 257 19.18 -12.94 -15.72
C VAL A 257 19.65 -11.61 -16.28
N GLN A 258 20.89 -11.55 -16.76
CA GLN A 258 21.48 -10.31 -17.30
C GLN A 258 20.71 -9.75 -18.50
N SER A 259 20.33 -10.62 -19.44
CA SER A 259 19.49 -10.21 -20.58
C SER A 259 18.14 -9.68 -20.13
N GLY A 260 17.57 -10.27 -19.07
CA GLY A 260 16.32 -9.78 -18.49
C GLY A 260 16.47 -8.43 -17.80
N LEU A 261 17.52 -8.25 -16.99
CA LEU A 261 17.78 -7.00 -16.26
C LEU A 261 18.00 -5.82 -17.20
N GLN A 262 18.69 -6.02 -18.33
CA GLN A 262 18.88 -4.98 -19.36
C GLN A 262 17.56 -4.49 -19.98
N LYS A 263 16.48 -5.27 -19.90
CA LYS A 263 15.15 -4.93 -20.42
C LYS A 263 14.22 -4.33 -19.38
N LEU A 264 14.65 -4.27 -18.11
CA LEU A 264 13.92 -3.65 -17.02
C LEU A 264 14.48 -2.27 -16.76
N LEU A 265 13.60 -1.27 -16.78
CA LEU A 265 13.95 0.12 -16.49
C LEU A 265 13.15 0.60 -15.29
N LEU A 266 13.83 1.11 -14.26
CA LEU A 266 13.18 1.73 -13.11
C LEU A 266 12.59 3.09 -13.55
N LEU A 267 11.30 3.30 -13.31
CA LEU A 267 10.62 4.56 -13.59
C LEU A 267 10.48 5.42 -12.34
N GLY A 268 10.12 4.81 -11.22
CA GLY A 268 9.90 5.52 -9.96
C GLY A 268 9.26 4.63 -8.90
N ALA A 269 8.83 5.26 -7.81
CA ALA A 269 8.21 4.57 -6.68
C ALA A 269 6.99 5.32 -6.18
N ARG A 270 6.11 4.57 -5.53
CA ARG A 270 5.04 5.09 -4.69
C ARG A 270 5.33 4.65 -3.26
N VAL A 271 5.51 5.61 -2.36
CA VAL A 271 5.74 5.38 -0.94
C VAL A 271 4.68 6.12 -0.15
N GLU A 272 3.83 5.37 0.56
CA GLU A 272 2.75 5.88 1.41
C GLU A 272 1.82 6.89 0.71
N GLY A 273 1.53 6.64 -0.57
CA GLY A 273 0.68 7.50 -1.39
C GLY A 273 1.39 8.67 -2.04
N LYS A 274 2.66 8.94 -1.71
CA LYS A 274 3.51 9.92 -2.39
C LYS A 274 4.27 9.29 -3.54
N VAL A 275 4.48 10.07 -4.59
CA VAL A 275 5.23 9.67 -5.77
C VAL A 275 6.68 10.12 -5.62
N PHE A 276 7.59 9.22 -5.95
CA PHE A 276 9.02 9.48 -5.97
C PHE A 276 9.59 9.13 -7.33
N ASP A 277 10.43 10.02 -7.85
CA ASP A 277 11.22 9.77 -9.04
C ASP A 277 12.31 8.72 -8.77
N VAL A 278 13.08 8.37 -9.79
CA VAL A 278 14.19 7.42 -9.69
C VAL A 278 15.18 7.82 -8.58
N ASP A 279 15.53 9.10 -8.49
CA ASP A 279 16.50 9.57 -7.50
C ASP A 279 15.90 9.65 -6.10
N GLY A 280 14.61 10.01 -5.98
CA GLY A 280 13.87 9.91 -4.72
C GLY A 280 13.78 8.46 -4.22
N THR A 281 13.59 7.52 -5.14
CA THR A 281 13.55 6.07 -4.84
C THR A 281 14.90 5.58 -4.32
N LYS A 282 15.99 6.01 -4.96
CA LYS A 282 17.37 5.74 -4.51
C LYS A 282 17.63 6.35 -3.14
N TRP A 283 17.15 7.56 -2.88
CA TRP A 283 17.27 8.19 -1.56
C TRP A 283 16.57 7.37 -0.47
N VAL A 284 15.31 6.95 -0.70
CA VAL A 284 14.58 6.09 0.27
C VAL A 284 15.30 4.76 0.50
N GLY A 285 15.86 4.16 -0.55
CA GLY A 285 16.67 2.94 -0.43
C GLY A 285 18.03 3.13 0.24
N SER A 286 18.54 4.37 0.30
CA SER A 286 19.84 4.70 0.91
C SER A 286 19.76 4.91 2.42
N ILE A 287 18.54 5.05 2.97
CA ILE A 287 18.30 5.27 4.39
C ILE A 287 18.82 4.07 5.18
N GLU A 288 19.88 4.30 5.95
CA GLU A 288 20.47 3.33 6.86
C GLU A 288 19.65 3.21 8.15
N GLY A 289 19.59 2.02 8.76
CA GLY A 289 18.82 1.80 9.98
C GLY A 289 17.29 1.71 9.78
N GLY A 290 16.77 1.76 8.56
CA GLY A 290 15.35 1.56 8.27
C GLY A 290 14.44 2.63 8.88
N LEU A 291 13.27 2.22 9.37
CA LEU A 291 12.34 3.13 10.08
C LEU A 291 12.95 3.70 11.35
N ASP A 292 13.77 2.91 12.04
CA ASP A 292 14.39 3.34 13.29
C ASP A 292 15.49 4.36 13.04
N GLY A 293 16.18 4.30 11.91
CA GLY A 293 17.08 5.35 11.43
C GLY A 293 16.36 6.68 11.17
N LEU A 294 15.20 6.65 10.50
CA LEU A 294 14.38 7.86 10.31
C LEU A 294 13.82 8.41 11.62
N ARG A 295 13.36 7.52 12.52
CA ARG A 295 12.92 7.91 13.85
C ARG A 295 14.06 8.52 14.64
N ALA A 296 15.26 7.95 14.59
CA ALA A 296 16.45 8.49 15.23
C ALA A 296 16.82 9.86 14.64
N GLN A 297 16.75 10.04 13.31
CA GLN A 297 16.99 11.34 12.68
C GLN A 297 15.94 12.37 13.11
N LEU A 298 14.66 12.01 13.16
CA LEU A 298 13.61 12.88 13.66
C LEU A 298 13.80 13.21 15.15
N MET A 299 14.18 12.24 15.97
CA MET A 299 14.49 12.45 17.39
C MET A 299 15.72 13.33 17.56
N ALA A 300 16.75 13.17 16.74
CA ALA A 300 17.94 14.02 16.76
C ALA A 300 17.63 15.45 16.32
N MET A 301 16.81 15.64 15.28
CA MET A 301 16.34 16.96 14.86
C MET A 301 15.47 17.61 15.95
N LEU A 302 14.58 16.84 16.57
CA LEU A 302 13.73 17.33 17.66
C LEU A 302 14.55 17.69 18.91
N GLN A 303 15.51 16.85 19.28
CA GLN A 303 16.43 17.09 20.39
C GLN A 303 17.34 18.29 20.10
N GLY A 304 17.79 18.47 18.86
CA GLY A 304 18.58 19.63 18.43
C GLY A 304 17.80 20.94 18.54
N ILE A 305 16.53 20.95 18.12
CA ILE A 305 15.65 22.12 18.27
C ILE A 305 15.35 22.40 19.76
N GLY A 306 15.06 21.35 20.54
CA GLY A 306 14.80 21.48 21.97
C GLY A 306 16.01 22.03 22.74
N GLY A 307 17.21 21.49 22.46
CA GLY A 307 18.46 21.98 23.02
C GLY A 307 18.81 23.41 22.58
N GLY A 308 18.46 23.79 21.36
CA GLY A 308 18.61 25.17 20.87
C GLY A 308 17.80 26.17 21.70
N ILE A 309 16.54 25.86 22.00
CA ILE A 309 15.66 26.75 22.79
C ILE A 309 16.15 26.87 24.23
N THR A 310 16.55 25.76 24.86
CA THR A 310 17.09 25.80 26.23
C THR A 310 18.41 26.55 26.29
N ASN A 311 19.29 26.39 25.29
CA ASN A 311 20.55 27.12 25.23
C ASN A 311 20.36 28.62 24.99
N VAL A 312 19.36 29.02 24.22
CA VAL A 312 19.01 30.45 24.04
C VAL A 312 18.47 31.04 25.34
N LEU A 313 17.59 30.32 26.04
CA LEU A 313 17.04 30.77 27.32
C LEU A 313 18.11 30.82 28.43
N GLU A 314 18.95 29.78 28.52
CA GLU A 314 20.08 29.73 29.44
C GLU A 314 21.13 30.78 29.09
N GLY A 315 21.33 31.09 27.80
CA GLY A 315 22.24 32.12 27.33
C GLY A 315 21.86 33.53 27.81
N ALA A 316 20.56 33.85 27.83
CA ALA A 316 20.07 35.11 28.43
C ALA A 316 20.26 35.16 29.95
N GLY A 317 20.11 34.02 30.64
CA GLY A 317 20.40 33.91 32.08
C GLY A 317 21.89 34.04 32.40
N LYS A 318 22.75 33.37 31.62
CA LYS A 318 24.20 33.42 31.75
C LYS A 318 24.76 34.80 31.42
N SER A 319 24.24 35.48 30.40
CA SER A 319 24.68 36.84 30.07
C SER A 319 24.35 37.82 31.19
N LEU A 320 23.14 37.74 31.76
CA LEU A 320 22.77 38.53 32.94
C LEU A 320 23.65 38.20 34.14
N TYR A 321 23.85 36.92 34.44
CA TYR A 321 24.71 36.47 35.52
C TYR A 321 26.14 37.02 35.37
N LEU A 322 26.75 36.88 34.18
CA LEU A 322 28.09 37.41 33.89
C LEU A 322 28.16 38.94 33.98
N THR A 323 27.10 39.66 33.59
CA THR A 323 27.08 41.13 33.77
C THR A 323 26.99 41.55 35.23
N VAL A 324 26.24 40.82 36.07
CA VAL A 324 26.12 41.09 37.51
C VAL A 324 27.41 40.71 38.23
N GLU A 325 28.00 39.55 37.90
CA GLU A 325 29.26 39.10 38.47
C GLU A 325 30.43 40.00 38.04
N GLY A 326 30.46 40.46 36.78
CA GLY A 326 31.43 41.45 36.31
C GLY A 326 31.34 42.78 37.04
N ARG A 327 30.13 43.29 37.31
CA ARG A 327 29.95 44.49 38.15
C ARG A 327 30.35 44.26 39.60
N ARG A 328 30.10 43.06 40.13
CA ARG A 328 30.54 42.69 41.48
C ARG A 328 32.05 42.66 41.59
N MET A 329 32.76 42.04 40.63
CA MET A 329 34.23 42.05 40.62
C MET A 329 34.79 43.46 40.50
N MET A 330 34.21 44.32 39.65
CA MET A 330 34.63 45.73 39.55
C MET A 330 34.48 46.48 40.87
N LEU A 331 33.41 46.24 41.62
CA LEU A 331 33.23 46.86 42.94
C LEU A 331 34.17 46.26 43.99
N GLU A 332 34.44 44.95 43.95
CA GLU A 332 35.42 44.30 44.83
C GLU A 332 36.86 44.77 44.52
N ASP A 333 37.19 45.04 43.25
CA ASP A 333 38.46 45.62 42.79
C ASP A 333 38.56 47.13 43.09
N GLU A 334 37.45 47.88 43.05
CA GLU A 334 37.40 49.28 43.50
C GLU A 334 37.48 49.42 45.03
N GLU A 335 36.91 48.48 45.79
CA GLU A 335 37.05 48.41 47.25
C GLU A 335 38.43 47.92 47.68
N LYS A 336 39.09 47.06 46.91
CA LYS A 336 40.54 46.79 47.00
C LYS A 336 41.32 47.89 46.27
N GLY A 337 41.42 49.07 46.88
CA GLY A 337 42.37 50.11 46.45
C GLY A 337 43.79 49.55 46.20
N PRO A 338 44.62 50.25 45.40
CA PRO A 338 45.82 49.70 44.77
C PRO A 338 46.75 49.04 45.79
N SER A 339 46.87 47.72 45.73
CA SER A 339 47.86 46.98 46.52
C SER A 339 49.26 47.37 46.06
N GLU A 340 50.00 48.02 46.95
CA GLU A 340 51.40 48.44 46.80
C GLU A 340 52.29 47.34 46.21
N GLU A 341 52.84 47.59 45.01
CA GLU A 341 54.09 46.95 44.58
C GLU A 341 55.27 47.73 45.22
N PRO A 342 56.15 47.09 46.01
CA PRO A 342 57.29 47.76 46.60
C PRO A 342 58.37 48.04 45.54
N PRO A 343 59.05 49.21 45.57
CA PRO A 343 60.08 49.54 44.61
C PRO A 343 61.31 48.64 44.84
N LYS A 344 61.74 47.92 43.79
CA LYS A 344 63.05 47.25 43.76
C LYS A 344 64.09 48.21 43.20
N GLU A 345 65.19 48.31 43.95
CA GLU A 345 66.46 48.99 43.63
C GLU A 345 67.07 48.60 42.27
#